data_AF-A0A946XW35-F1
#
_entry.id   AF-A0A946XW35-F1
#
_cell.length_a   1.000
_cell.length_b   1.000
_cell.length_c   1.000
_cell.angle_alpha   90.00
_cell.angle_beta   90.00
_cell.angle_gamma   90.00
#
_symmetry.space_group_name_H-M   'P 1'
#
loop_
_entity.id
_entity.type
_entity.pdbx_description
1 polymer ?
#
loop_
_entity_poly.entity_id
_entity_poly.type
_entity_poly.pdbx_seq_one_letter_code
_entity_poly.pdbx_strand_id
1 'polypeptide(L)'
;VEIAGKIGYPVMLKASAGGGGKGMRIARNDEECRDGFERAANEARSSFGDDRIFVEKFIEEPRHIEIQVMADGHGNVLYLNERECSLQRRHQKVIEEAPSPFIDAETRKQMGEQAVALARAVDYQSAGTVEFIVDPQRNFYFLEMNTRLQVEHPVTELTTGLDLVELMIRVAAGEKLPLTQAEVGINGWSIEVRVYAEDPFRNFLPSTGRLVRFRPPEDDGNVRVDTGVYEGGEVSMFYDPMIAKLITWGSDREAAIAEMRSALDRFIIRGVSCNLSFLAALIAHPRYVTGNISTNTIAEEYPEGFHPADLPLADPAVIIAAAATMTRRYRDRAARIDGQMRGHGRTVPNDWVALMDGKQYPVHVVPAEGGCDVTLDGKRFEVRSDWEFGQHLFQGAINGETIYIQTERRDQLFRLWHAGTQSDLVFLTPRAAELMRHMPEKAPEDTSRHLLSPMPGLLVSLAVKEGDEVKAGEELAVLEAMKMENSLRAERNGVVAAVHFEPGASLEVGDTIMEFE
;
A
#
# COMPACT_ATOMS: atom_id res chain seq x y z
N VAL A 1 -30.25 -18.77 -20.70
CA VAL A 1 -30.29 -18.05 -22.00
C VAL A 1 -31.36 -16.96 -22.02
N GLU A 2 -32.67 -17.24 -21.90
CA GLU A 2 -33.70 -16.16 -21.97
C GLU A 2 -33.48 -15.06 -20.91
N ILE A 3 -33.23 -15.45 -19.65
CA ILE A 3 -32.92 -14.51 -18.55
C ILE A 3 -31.65 -13.71 -18.86
N ALA A 4 -30.59 -14.39 -19.32
CA ALA A 4 -29.32 -13.75 -19.70
C ALA A 4 -29.50 -12.75 -20.87
N GLY A 5 -30.34 -13.08 -21.85
CA GLY A 5 -30.69 -12.17 -22.95
C GLY A 5 -31.47 -10.94 -22.49
N LYS A 6 -32.33 -11.07 -21.47
CA LYS A 6 -33.04 -9.92 -20.85
C LYS A 6 -32.10 -9.02 -20.06
N ILE A 7 -31.11 -9.59 -19.36
CA ILE A 7 -30.09 -8.84 -18.61
C ILE A 7 -29.06 -8.21 -19.56
N GLY A 8 -28.76 -8.87 -20.68
CA GLY A 8 -27.74 -8.50 -21.65
C GLY A 8 -26.36 -9.02 -21.26
N TYR A 9 -25.66 -9.64 -22.20
CA TYR A 9 -24.30 -10.16 -22.00
C TYR A 9 -23.24 -9.03 -21.81
N PRO A 10 -22.11 -9.31 -21.14
CA PRO A 10 -21.79 -10.56 -20.44
C PRO A 10 -22.58 -10.70 -19.13
N VAL A 11 -22.83 -11.95 -18.73
CA VAL A 11 -23.51 -12.30 -17.47
C VAL A 11 -22.65 -13.26 -16.64
N MET A 12 -22.87 -13.26 -15.33
CA MET A 12 -22.23 -14.16 -14.40
C MET A 12 -23.27 -15.12 -13.81
N LEU A 13 -22.97 -16.41 -13.89
CA LEU A 13 -23.77 -17.48 -13.32
C LEU A 13 -23.17 -17.84 -11.96
N LYS A 14 -23.99 -17.80 -10.90
CA LYS A 14 -23.56 -18.12 -9.54
C LYS A 14 -24.53 -19.11 -8.87
N ALA A 15 -23.97 -20.00 -8.07
CA ALA A 15 -24.74 -20.87 -7.20
C ALA A 15 -25.44 -20.06 -6.10
N SER A 16 -26.72 -20.33 -5.84
CA SER A 16 -27.49 -19.67 -4.78
C SER A 16 -26.99 -20.02 -3.38
N ALA A 17 -26.42 -21.22 -3.21
CA ALA A 17 -25.78 -21.68 -1.99
C ALA A 17 -24.27 -21.72 -2.25
N GLY A 18 -23.51 -20.85 -1.58
CA GLY A 18 -22.06 -20.78 -1.71
C GLY A 18 -21.53 -19.35 -1.60
N GLY A 19 -20.75 -19.06 -0.55
CA GLY A 19 -19.96 -17.83 -0.42
C GLY A 19 -18.57 -17.98 -1.03
N GLY A 20 -17.90 -16.87 -1.34
CA GLY A 20 -16.46 -16.89 -1.69
C GLY A 20 -16.12 -17.32 -3.13
N GLY A 21 -17.06 -17.23 -4.07
CA GLY A 21 -16.76 -17.33 -5.49
C GLY A 21 -16.60 -18.74 -6.10
N LYS A 22 -16.88 -19.80 -5.34
CA LYS A 22 -16.98 -21.17 -5.87
C LYS A 22 -18.21 -21.29 -6.79
N GLY A 23 -18.08 -21.97 -7.92
CA GLY A 23 -19.16 -22.11 -8.92
C GLY A 23 -19.48 -20.87 -9.76
N MET A 24 -18.65 -19.83 -9.75
CA MET A 24 -18.85 -18.65 -10.60
C MET A 24 -18.36 -18.90 -12.03
N ARG A 25 -19.18 -18.56 -13.03
CA ARG A 25 -18.82 -18.63 -14.45
C ARG A 25 -19.31 -17.39 -15.19
N ILE A 26 -18.44 -16.84 -16.03
CA ILE A 26 -18.79 -15.72 -16.91
C ILE A 26 -19.25 -16.30 -18.25
N ALA A 27 -20.37 -15.80 -18.76
CA ALA A 27 -20.89 -16.13 -20.08
C ALA A 27 -21.01 -14.86 -20.91
N ARG A 28 -20.38 -14.84 -22.09
CA ARG A 28 -20.41 -13.71 -23.03
C ARG A 28 -21.42 -13.88 -24.16
N ASN A 29 -21.96 -15.08 -24.33
CA ASN A 29 -22.91 -15.42 -25.37
C ASN A 29 -23.81 -16.60 -24.93
N ASP A 30 -24.77 -16.95 -25.79
CA ASP A 30 -25.73 -18.02 -25.53
C ASP A 30 -25.11 -19.41 -25.38
N GLU A 31 -24.01 -19.68 -26.08
CA GLU A 31 -23.31 -20.97 -26.03
C GLU A 31 -22.58 -21.13 -24.69
N GLU A 32 -21.78 -20.13 -24.30
CA GLU A 32 -21.14 -20.06 -22.99
C GLU A 32 -22.15 -20.07 -21.85
N CYS A 33 -23.33 -19.44 -22.03
CA CYS A 33 -24.38 -19.45 -21.01
C CYS A 33 -24.96 -20.85 -20.78
N ARG A 34 -25.08 -21.67 -21.84
CA ARG A 34 -25.57 -23.07 -21.71
C ARG A 34 -24.54 -23.93 -20.99
N ASP A 35 -23.28 -23.93 -21.46
CA ASP A 35 -22.19 -24.71 -20.83
C ASP A 35 -21.93 -24.25 -19.39
N GLY A 36 -21.87 -22.93 -19.18
CA GLY A 36 -21.66 -22.34 -17.86
C GLY A 36 -22.75 -22.71 -16.85
N PHE A 37 -24.01 -22.80 -17.28
CA PHE A 37 -25.13 -23.17 -16.41
C PHE A 37 -25.04 -24.64 -15.97
N GLU A 38 -24.78 -25.56 -16.90
CA GLU A 38 -24.62 -26.99 -16.57
C GLU A 38 -23.47 -27.21 -15.60
N ARG A 39 -22.34 -26.57 -15.84
CA ARG A 39 -21.16 -26.66 -14.96
C ARG A 39 -21.42 -26.07 -13.58
N ALA A 40 -21.96 -24.85 -13.51
CA ALA A 40 -22.26 -24.20 -12.24
C ALA A 40 -23.31 -24.99 -11.44
N ALA A 41 -24.30 -25.60 -12.08
CA ALA A 41 -25.35 -26.35 -11.40
C ALA A 41 -24.82 -27.68 -10.84
N ASN A 42 -23.94 -28.34 -11.58
CA ASN A 42 -23.27 -29.56 -11.12
C ASN A 42 -22.30 -29.28 -9.96
N GLU A 43 -21.56 -28.17 -10.03
CA GLU A 43 -20.66 -27.72 -8.95
C GLU A 43 -21.45 -27.34 -7.69
N ALA A 44 -22.57 -26.62 -7.85
CA ALA A 44 -23.48 -26.27 -6.75
C ALA A 44 -24.10 -27.51 -6.09
N ARG A 45 -24.61 -28.45 -6.90
CA ARG A 45 -25.21 -29.70 -6.42
C ARG A 45 -24.19 -30.56 -5.67
N SER A 46 -22.98 -30.69 -6.19
CA SER A 46 -21.92 -31.50 -5.57
C SER A 46 -21.36 -30.87 -4.29
N SER A 47 -21.24 -29.54 -4.25
CA SER A 47 -20.62 -28.83 -3.13
C SER A 47 -21.61 -28.48 -2.01
N PHE A 48 -22.86 -28.17 -2.35
CA PHE A 48 -23.82 -27.57 -1.42
C PHE A 48 -25.19 -28.29 -1.39
N GLY A 49 -25.41 -29.29 -2.24
CA GLY A 49 -26.68 -30.01 -2.31
C GLY A 49 -27.87 -29.16 -2.80
N ASP A 50 -27.59 -27.98 -3.34
CA ASP A 50 -28.57 -27.03 -3.88
C ASP A 50 -28.17 -26.69 -5.32
N ASP A 51 -29.10 -26.81 -6.27
CA ASP A 51 -28.85 -26.57 -7.70
C ASP A 51 -29.47 -25.26 -8.20
N ARG A 52 -29.97 -24.41 -7.30
CA ARG A 52 -30.44 -23.07 -7.66
C ARG A 52 -29.27 -22.20 -8.10
N ILE A 53 -29.46 -21.53 -9.23
CA ILE A 53 -28.52 -20.57 -9.81
C ILE A 53 -29.21 -19.24 -9.99
N PHE A 54 -28.49 -18.16 -9.74
CA PHE A 54 -28.89 -16.83 -10.15
C PHE A 54 -27.96 -16.30 -11.25
N VAL A 55 -28.53 -15.45 -12.10
CA VAL A 55 -27.84 -14.81 -13.22
C VAL A 55 -27.73 -13.33 -12.91
N GLU A 56 -26.50 -12.82 -12.87
CA GLU A 56 -26.22 -11.41 -12.65
C GLU A 56 -25.57 -10.80 -13.89
N LYS A 57 -25.73 -9.49 -14.07
CA LYS A 57 -24.93 -8.77 -15.04
C LYS A 57 -23.46 -8.88 -14.64
N PHE A 58 -22.59 -9.29 -15.57
CA PHE A 58 -21.16 -9.19 -15.35
C PHE A 58 -20.71 -7.81 -15.81
N ILE A 59 -20.03 -7.08 -14.94
CA ILE A 59 -19.54 -5.73 -15.22
C ILE A 59 -18.07 -5.85 -15.56
N GLU A 60 -17.74 -5.49 -16.79
CA GLU A 60 -16.36 -5.42 -17.27
C GLU A 60 -15.74 -4.11 -16.79
N GLU A 61 -14.46 -4.17 -16.41
CA GLU A 61 -13.71 -3.05 -15.81
C GLU A 61 -14.50 -2.31 -14.70
N PRO A 62 -15.00 -3.03 -13.68
CA PRO A 62 -15.88 -2.40 -12.70
C PRO A 62 -15.12 -1.38 -11.87
N ARG A 63 -15.78 -0.27 -11.56
CA ARG A 63 -15.34 0.68 -10.54
C ARG A 63 -16.18 0.52 -9.29
N HIS A 64 -15.51 0.46 -8.15
CA HIS A 64 -16.18 0.42 -6.86
C HIS A 64 -16.37 1.85 -6.37
N ILE A 65 -17.60 2.36 -6.49
CA ILE A 65 -17.95 3.72 -6.07
C ILE A 65 -19.08 3.64 -5.05
N GLU A 66 -18.89 4.27 -3.91
CA GLU A 66 -19.78 4.15 -2.77
C GLU A 66 -20.27 5.51 -2.29
N ILE A 67 -21.50 5.58 -1.77
CA ILE A 67 -22.11 6.80 -1.28
C ILE A 67 -22.15 6.79 0.24
N GLN A 68 -21.59 7.81 0.87
CA GLN A 68 -21.78 8.05 2.30
C GLN A 68 -23.20 8.53 2.54
N VAL A 69 -23.94 7.88 3.42
CA VAL A 69 -25.24 8.37 3.91
C VAL A 69 -25.18 8.70 5.38
N MET A 70 -25.97 9.70 5.78
CA MET A 70 -26.15 10.10 7.18
C MET A 70 -27.64 10.33 7.43
N ALA A 71 -28.20 9.62 8.42
CA ALA A 71 -29.62 9.67 8.74
C ALA A 71 -29.85 9.93 10.23
N ASP A 72 -30.88 10.71 10.57
CA ASP A 72 -31.30 10.94 11.96
C ASP A 72 -32.61 10.24 12.33
N GLY A 73 -32.91 10.21 13.64
CA GLY A 73 -34.17 9.66 14.16
C GLY A 73 -35.42 10.52 13.86
N HIS A 74 -35.29 11.60 13.08
CA HIS A 74 -36.38 12.52 12.72
C HIS A 74 -36.80 12.39 11.26
N GLY A 75 -36.28 11.39 10.55
CA GLY A 75 -36.59 11.11 9.14
C GLY A 75 -35.77 11.95 8.15
N ASN A 76 -34.75 12.69 8.61
CA ASN A 76 -33.81 13.34 7.70
C ASN A 76 -32.75 12.34 7.28
N VAL A 77 -32.50 12.27 5.97
CA VAL A 77 -31.50 11.39 5.37
C VAL A 77 -30.79 12.17 4.26
N LEU A 78 -29.46 12.23 4.35
CA LEU A 78 -28.58 12.95 3.43
C LEU A 78 -27.56 11.99 2.84
N TYR A 79 -27.11 12.25 1.61
CA TYR A 79 -25.87 11.69 1.09
C TYR A 79 -24.74 12.73 1.17
N LEU A 80 -23.57 12.30 1.62
CA LEU A 80 -22.37 13.13 1.80
C LEU A 80 -21.36 12.82 0.69
N ASN A 81 -21.86 12.88 -0.56
CA ASN A 81 -21.16 12.54 -1.79
C ASN A 81 -20.63 11.08 -1.83
N GLU A 82 -19.77 10.81 -2.81
CA GLU A 82 -19.20 9.50 -3.09
C GLU A 82 -17.71 9.38 -2.74
N ARG A 83 -17.26 8.13 -2.64
CA ARG A 83 -15.86 7.72 -2.62
C ARG A 83 -15.62 6.69 -3.72
N GLU A 84 -14.48 6.75 -4.40
CA GLU A 84 -14.01 5.70 -5.29
C GLU A 84 -12.95 4.84 -4.59
N CYS A 85 -13.26 3.55 -4.43
CA CYS A 85 -12.44 2.56 -3.75
C CYS A 85 -11.98 1.45 -4.72
N SER A 86 -11.85 1.79 -6.00
CA SER A 86 -11.55 0.85 -7.08
C SER A 86 -10.19 0.15 -6.88
N LEU A 87 -9.18 0.82 -6.32
CA LEU A 87 -7.88 0.19 -6.11
C LEU A 87 -7.88 -0.70 -4.86
N GLN A 88 -8.18 -1.97 -5.09
CA GLN A 88 -8.22 -3.03 -4.09
C GLN A 88 -7.36 -4.23 -4.50
N ARG A 89 -6.73 -4.89 -3.53
CA ARG A 89 -5.95 -6.12 -3.70
C ARG A 89 -6.69 -7.26 -3.03
N ARG A 90 -7.05 -8.32 -3.78
CA ARG A 90 -7.78 -9.49 -3.23
C ARG A 90 -9.01 -9.08 -2.38
N HIS A 91 -9.76 -8.10 -2.87
CA HIS A 91 -10.94 -7.51 -2.20
C HIS A 91 -10.66 -6.67 -0.94
N GLN A 92 -9.40 -6.39 -0.63
CA GLN A 92 -9.00 -5.44 0.41
C GLN A 92 -8.75 -4.08 -0.24
N LYS A 93 -9.46 -3.03 0.18
CA LYS A 93 -9.27 -1.65 -0.29
C LYS A 93 -7.86 -1.17 0.10
N VAL A 94 -7.17 -0.50 -0.82
CA VAL A 94 -5.79 -0.02 -0.64
C VAL A 94 -5.71 1.50 -0.76
N ILE A 95 -6.38 2.06 -1.78
CA ILE A 95 -6.46 3.50 -2.03
C ILE A 95 -7.92 3.89 -2.24
N GLU A 96 -8.33 4.94 -1.56
CA GLU A 96 -9.65 5.52 -1.62
C GLU A 96 -9.54 7.01 -1.94
N GLU A 97 -10.46 7.53 -2.73
CA GLU A 97 -10.49 8.96 -3.03
C GLU A 97 -11.91 9.52 -3.06
N ALA A 98 -12.04 10.80 -2.68
CA ALA A 98 -13.28 11.54 -2.75
C ALA A 98 -13.02 12.93 -3.36
N PRO A 99 -13.85 13.41 -4.29
CA PRO A 99 -14.88 12.65 -5.03
C PRO A 99 -14.27 11.60 -5.99
N SER A 100 -15.11 10.89 -6.73
CA SER A 100 -14.66 9.99 -7.80
C SER A 100 -14.19 10.77 -9.04
N PRO A 101 -13.05 10.42 -9.65
CA PRO A 101 -12.58 11.02 -10.91
C PRO A 101 -13.40 10.58 -12.13
N PHE A 102 -14.27 9.57 -11.99
CA PHE A 102 -14.94 8.94 -13.12
C PHE A 102 -16.35 9.48 -13.39
N ILE A 103 -17.15 9.65 -12.34
CA ILE A 103 -18.56 10.03 -12.47
C ILE A 103 -18.74 11.55 -12.58
N ASP A 104 -19.73 11.96 -13.37
CA ASP A 104 -20.13 13.36 -13.47
C ASP A 104 -21.14 13.75 -12.38
N ALA A 105 -21.48 15.04 -12.32
CA ALA A 105 -22.40 15.57 -11.33
C ALA A 105 -23.82 14.97 -11.42
N GLU A 106 -24.26 14.60 -12.63
CA GLU A 106 -25.60 14.03 -12.83
C GLU A 106 -25.65 12.59 -12.29
N THR A 107 -24.67 11.77 -12.67
CA THR A 107 -24.53 10.39 -12.18
C THR A 107 -24.37 10.38 -10.65
N ARG A 108 -23.53 11.27 -10.11
CA ARG A 108 -23.34 11.45 -8.66
C ARG A 108 -24.65 11.74 -7.95
N LYS A 109 -25.44 12.66 -8.48
CA LYS A 109 -26.75 13.00 -7.92
C LYS A 109 -27.71 11.82 -7.95
N GLN A 110 -27.79 11.10 -9.08
CA GLN A 110 -28.66 9.93 -9.21
C GLN A 110 -28.28 8.82 -8.21
N MET A 111 -26.99 8.52 -8.08
CA MET A 111 -26.48 7.56 -7.09
C MET A 111 -26.81 8.02 -5.66
N GLY A 112 -26.58 9.29 -5.35
CA GLY A 112 -26.88 9.88 -4.04
C GLY A 112 -28.36 9.81 -3.67
N GLU A 113 -29.24 10.18 -4.60
CA GLU A 113 -30.69 10.12 -4.40
C GLU A 113 -31.19 8.68 -4.22
N GLN A 114 -30.65 7.71 -4.96
CA GLN A 114 -30.98 6.29 -4.78
C GLN A 114 -30.47 5.75 -3.45
N ALA A 115 -29.26 6.14 -3.01
CA ALA A 115 -28.73 5.75 -1.70
C ALA A 115 -29.60 6.29 -0.55
N VAL A 116 -30.07 7.55 -0.66
CA VAL A 116 -31.01 8.14 0.31
C VAL A 116 -32.36 7.41 0.29
N ALA A 117 -32.87 7.07 -0.90
CA ALA A 117 -34.12 6.33 -1.02
C ALA A 117 -34.03 4.94 -0.37
N LEU A 118 -32.91 4.22 -0.57
CA LEU A 118 -32.63 2.95 0.08
C LEU A 118 -32.57 3.09 1.61
N ALA A 119 -31.80 4.06 2.11
CA ALA A 119 -31.67 4.31 3.54
C ALA A 119 -33.03 4.63 4.20
N ARG A 120 -33.91 5.38 3.52
CA ARG A 120 -35.28 5.61 3.97
C ARG A 120 -36.14 4.34 3.97
N ALA A 121 -35.99 3.49 2.96
CA ALA A 121 -36.79 2.28 2.83
C ALA A 121 -36.51 1.24 3.93
N VAL A 122 -35.36 1.33 4.59
CA VAL A 122 -34.96 0.44 5.69
C VAL A 122 -34.94 1.13 7.05
N ASP A 123 -35.54 2.33 7.15
CA ASP A 123 -35.55 3.17 8.36
C ASP A 123 -34.16 3.34 9.00
N TYR A 124 -33.16 3.58 8.14
CA TYR A 124 -31.76 3.67 8.56
C TYR A 124 -31.50 4.87 9.47
N GLN A 125 -30.59 4.71 10.43
CA GLN A 125 -30.15 5.78 11.35
C GLN A 125 -28.62 5.73 11.51
N SER A 126 -28.02 6.89 11.76
CA SER A 126 -26.56 7.10 11.86
C SER A 126 -25.86 7.10 10.50
N ALA A 127 -24.53 6.96 10.51
CA ALA A 127 -23.72 6.86 9.30
C ALA A 127 -23.83 5.46 8.67
N GLY A 128 -23.90 5.41 7.35
CA GLY A 128 -23.89 4.17 6.58
C GLY A 128 -23.26 4.40 5.21
N THR A 129 -23.00 3.34 4.48
CA THR A 129 -22.44 3.45 3.13
C THR A 129 -23.17 2.51 2.19
N VAL A 130 -23.61 3.04 1.05
CA VAL A 130 -24.23 2.26 -0.03
C VAL A 130 -23.19 2.04 -1.10
N GLU A 131 -22.81 0.79 -1.32
CA GLU A 131 -21.77 0.42 -2.28
C GLU A 131 -22.40 0.14 -3.65
N PHE A 132 -21.82 0.74 -4.69
CA PHE A 132 -22.20 0.50 -6.08
C PHE A 132 -21.01 -0.02 -6.89
N ILE A 133 -21.33 -0.76 -7.93
CA ILE A 133 -20.42 -1.08 -9.01
C ILE A 133 -20.82 -0.26 -10.22
N VAL A 134 -19.89 0.49 -10.78
CA VAL A 134 -20.11 1.38 -11.92
C VAL A 134 -19.35 0.85 -13.12
N ASP A 135 -20.04 0.75 -14.26
CA ASP A 135 -19.47 0.28 -15.52
C ASP A 135 -18.81 1.42 -16.33
N PRO A 136 -18.10 1.12 -17.44
CA PRO A 136 -17.45 2.14 -18.27
C PRO A 136 -18.42 3.13 -18.94
N GLN A 137 -19.72 2.82 -19.01
CA GLN A 137 -20.76 3.70 -19.52
C GLN A 137 -21.44 4.53 -18.41
N ARG A 138 -20.94 4.47 -17.17
CA ARG A 138 -21.50 5.12 -15.97
C ARG A 138 -22.86 4.57 -15.55
N ASN A 139 -23.25 3.38 -16.01
CA ASN A 139 -24.36 2.67 -15.38
C ASN A 139 -23.87 2.16 -14.03
N PHE A 140 -24.68 2.36 -12.99
CA PHE A 140 -24.34 1.96 -11.63
C PHE A 140 -25.34 0.92 -11.13
N TYR A 141 -24.82 -0.03 -10.36
CA TYR A 141 -25.55 -1.18 -9.87
C TYR A 141 -25.29 -1.33 -8.37
N PHE A 142 -26.35 -1.49 -7.59
CA PHE A 142 -26.25 -1.70 -6.15
C PHE A 142 -25.52 -3.02 -5.85
N LEU A 143 -24.53 -2.96 -4.96
CA LEU A 143 -23.83 -4.13 -4.44
C LEU A 143 -24.41 -4.52 -3.07
N GLU A 144 -24.19 -3.67 -2.07
CA GLU A 144 -24.68 -3.86 -0.71
C GLU A 144 -24.76 -2.52 0.05
N MET A 145 -25.30 -2.55 1.27
CA MET A 145 -25.25 -1.43 2.19
C MET A 145 -24.53 -1.84 3.48
N ASN A 146 -23.44 -1.16 3.79
CA ASN A 146 -22.66 -1.36 4.99
C ASN A 146 -23.23 -0.50 6.13
N THR A 147 -23.78 -1.16 7.14
CA THR A 147 -24.54 -0.52 8.24
C THR A 147 -23.65 -0.04 9.39
N ARG A 148 -22.53 0.62 9.04
CA ARG A 148 -21.50 1.11 9.96
C ARG A 148 -20.73 2.27 9.33
N LEU A 149 -19.94 2.95 10.14
CA LEU A 149 -18.91 3.86 9.63
C LEU A 149 -17.88 3.05 8.80
N GLN A 150 -17.54 3.55 7.63
CA GLN A 150 -16.49 2.96 6.81
C GLN A 150 -15.10 3.41 7.28
N VAL A 151 -14.08 2.61 6.96
CA VAL A 151 -12.70 2.89 7.38
C VAL A 151 -12.21 4.19 6.73
N GLU A 152 -12.53 4.31 5.44
CA GLU A 152 -12.25 5.38 4.48
C GLU A 152 -13.17 6.60 4.58
N HIS A 153 -13.91 6.75 5.69
CA HIS A 153 -14.72 7.95 5.93
C HIS A 153 -13.92 9.28 5.94
N PRO A 154 -12.61 9.35 6.29
CA PRO A 154 -11.88 10.62 6.32
C PRO A 154 -11.82 11.36 4.97
N VAL A 155 -11.80 10.65 3.82
CA VAL A 155 -11.82 11.35 2.53
C VAL A 155 -13.13 12.12 2.30
N THR A 156 -14.24 11.61 2.86
CA THR A 156 -15.51 12.34 2.90
C THR A 156 -15.43 13.52 3.87
N GLU A 157 -14.83 13.35 5.04
CA GLU A 157 -14.69 14.43 6.03
C GLU A 157 -13.89 15.61 5.46
N LEU A 158 -12.74 15.36 4.82
CA LEU A 158 -11.89 16.42 4.28
C LEU A 158 -12.51 17.15 3.08
N THR A 159 -13.39 16.48 2.32
CA THR A 159 -14.09 17.13 1.19
C THR A 159 -15.38 17.85 1.59
N THR A 160 -16.00 17.47 2.70
CA THR A 160 -17.26 18.07 3.17
C THR A 160 -17.08 19.04 4.33
N GLY A 161 -15.99 18.92 5.09
CA GLY A 161 -15.76 19.66 6.34
C GLY A 161 -16.60 19.19 7.52
N LEU A 162 -17.17 17.98 7.45
CA LEU A 162 -18.01 17.40 8.48
C LEU A 162 -17.23 16.33 9.26
N ASP A 163 -17.38 16.32 10.59
CA ASP A 163 -16.95 15.20 11.44
C ASP A 163 -18.10 14.18 11.52
N LEU A 164 -17.90 13.01 10.88
CA LEU A 164 -18.94 12.00 10.78
C LEU A 164 -19.16 11.30 12.13
N VAL A 165 -18.10 11.14 12.93
CA VAL A 165 -18.21 10.54 14.26
C VAL A 165 -18.99 11.46 15.20
N GLU A 166 -18.75 12.77 15.13
CA GLU A 166 -19.54 13.78 15.84
C GLU A 166 -21.02 13.70 15.45
N LEU A 167 -21.31 13.69 14.14
CA LEU A 167 -22.69 13.57 13.65
C LEU A 167 -23.34 12.26 14.14
N MET A 168 -22.61 11.14 14.17
CA MET A 168 -23.12 9.87 14.68
C MET A 168 -23.53 9.98 16.15
N ILE A 169 -22.70 10.61 16.97
CA ILE A 169 -22.98 10.83 18.40
C ILE A 169 -24.20 11.75 18.59
N ARG A 170 -24.28 12.86 17.85
CA ARG A 170 -25.41 13.80 17.90
C ARG A 170 -26.72 13.12 17.51
N VAL A 171 -26.72 12.37 16.42
CA VAL A 171 -27.89 11.58 15.99
C VAL A 171 -28.28 10.53 17.04
N ALA A 172 -27.30 9.84 17.62
CA ALA A 172 -27.57 8.86 18.68
C ALA A 172 -28.16 9.53 19.95
N ALA A 173 -27.81 10.78 20.21
CA ALA A 173 -28.40 11.61 21.27
C ALA A 173 -29.80 12.17 20.91
N GLY A 174 -30.33 11.85 19.73
CA GLY A 174 -31.64 12.30 19.27
C GLY A 174 -31.65 13.70 18.69
N GLU A 175 -30.50 14.28 18.35
CA GLU A 175 -30.43 15.55 17.61
C GLU A 175 -30.81 15.36 16.13
N LYS A 176 -31.17 16.48 15.49
CA LYS A 176 -31.39 16.54 14.04
C LYS A 176 -30.07 16.79 13.32
N LEU A 177 -29.99 16.35 12.06
CA LEU A 177 -28.86 16.73 11.20
C LEU A 177 -28.76 18.26 11.09
N PRO A 178 -27.56 18.84 11.23
CA PRO A 178 -27.37 20.29 11.26
C PRO A 178 -27.43 20.96 9.89
N LEU A 179 -27.56 20.17 8.82
CA LEU A 179 -27.55 20.64 7.44
C LEU A 179 -28.60 19.92 6.59
N THR A 180 -28.89 20.50 5.43
CA THR A 180 -29.76 19.95 4.38
C THR A 180 -28.93 19.44 3.20
N GLN A 181 -29.54 18.65 2.31
CA GLN A 181 -28.85 18.10 1.13
C GLN A 181 -28.25 19.18 0.23
N ALA A 182 -28.88 20.36 0.16
CA ALA A 182 -28.42 21.48 -0.65
C ALA A 182 -27.19 22.20 -0.07
N GLU A 183 -26.92 22.02 1.23
CA GLU A 183 -25.75 22.58 1.92
C GLU A 183 -24.54 21.64 1.88
N VAL A 184 -24.72 20.39 1.43
CA VAL A 184 -23.63 19.44 1.22
C VAL A 184 -22.84 19.86 -0.03
N GLY A 185 -21.65 20.41 0.19
CA GLY A 185 -20.71 20.78 -0.87
C GLY A 185 -19.65 19.71 -1.14
N ILE A 186 -18.80 19.98 -2.13
CA ILE A 186 -17.52 19.29 -2.38
C ILE A 186 -16.44 20.37 -2.41
N ASN A 187 -15.49 20.30 -1.49
CA ASN A 187 -14.34 21.21 -1.42
C ASN A 187 -13.05 20.44 -1.68
N GLY A 188 -12.41 20.71 -2.82
CA GLY A 188 -11.16 20.08 -3.21
C GLY A 188 -11.28 18.58 -3.48
N TRP A 189 -10.18 17.86 -3.26
CA TRP A 189 -10.04 16.43 -3.45
C TRP A 189 -9.30 15.82 -2.28
N SER A 190 -9.68 14.62 -1.86
CA SER A 190 -9.00 13.88 -0.81
C SER A 190 -8.66 12.47 -1.25
N ILE A 191 -7.50 12.00 -0.83
CA ILE A 191 -6.98 10.66 -1.11
C ILE A 191 -6.57 10.05 0.22
N GLU A 192 -6.99 8.82 0.47
CA GLU A 192 -6.54 7.98 1.59
C GLU A 192 -5.76 6.79 1.04
N VAL A 193 -4.68 6.45 1.73
CA VAL A 193 -3.98 5.18 1.55
C VAL A 193 -3.92 4.42 2.86
N ARG A 194 -4.15 3.10 2.79
CA ARG A 194 -4.03 2.22 3.96
C ARG A 194 -2.61 1.73 4.11
N VAL A 195 -1.95 2.16 5.19
CA VAL A 195 -0.62 1.70 5.55
C VAL A 195 -0.76 0.40 6.34
N TYR A 196 -0.34 -0.69 5.71
CA TYR A 196 -0.38 -2.04 6.25
C TYR A 196 1.02 -2.52 6.63
N ALA A 197 1.12 -3.22 7.75
CA ALA A 197 2.29 -4.00 8.14
C ALA A 197 2.37 -5.29 7.31
N GLU A 198 2.61 -5.14 6.02
CA GLU A 198 2.76 -6.21 5.04
C GLU A 198 4.02 -5.96 4.19
N ASP A 199 4.70 -7.03 3.78
CA ASP A 199 5.90 -6.92 2.93
C ASP A 199 5.53 -7.11 1.45
N PRO A 200 5.40 -6.02 0.66
CA PRO A 200 4.93 -6.13 -0.72
C PRO A 200 5.89 -6.93 -1.62
N PHE A 201 7.20 -6.96 -1.30
CA PHE A 201 8.21 -7.69 -2.06
C PHE A 201 8.21 -9.19 -1.78
N ARG A 202 7.51 -9.62 -0.73
CA ARG A 202 7.33 -11.02 -0.36
C ARG A 202 5.85 -11.39 -0.46
N ASN A 203 5.19 -11.02 -1.55
CA ASN A 203 3.76 -11.30 -1.79
C ASN A 203 2.81 -10.75 -0.71
N PHE A 204 3.20 -9.65 -0.06
CA PHE A 204 2.46 -9.00 1.03
C PHE A 204 2.21 -9.93 2.21
N LEU A 205 3.22 -10.72 2.58
CA LEU A 205 3.17 -11.47 3.83
C LEU A 205 3.03 -10.48 5.00
N PRO A 206 2.15 -10.76 5.98
CA PRO A 206 2.05 -9.96 7.20
C PRO A 206 3.39 -9.83 7.92
N SER A 207 3.63 -8.66 8.49
CA SER A 207 4.81 -8.35 9.28
C SER A 207 4.39 -7.94 10.69
N THR A 208 4.66 -8.80 11.66
CA THR A 208 4.47 -8.48 13.09
C THR A 208 5.77 -8.01 13.72
N GLY A 209 5.67 -7.47 14.93
CA GLY A 209 6.83 -7.09 15.74
C GLY A 209 6.83 -5.63 16.16
N ARG A 210 7.94 -5.20 16.76
CA ARG A 210 8.07 -3.88 17.36
C ARG A 210 8.32 -2.77 16.33
N LEU A 211 7.55 -1.69 16.43
CA LEU A 211 7.78 -0.45 15.69
C LEU A 211 8.99 0.28 16.30
N VAL A 212 10.20 -0.01 15.83
CA VAL A 212 11.45 0.61 16.29
C VAL A 212 11.45 2.12 16.04
N ARG A 213 10.90 2.54 14.90
CA ARG A 213 10.61 3.93 14.57
C ARG A 213 9.22 4.03 13.96
N PHE A 214 8.48 5.05 14.38
CA PHE A 214 7.19 5.39 13.81
C PHE A 214 7.03 6.90 13.87
N ARG A 215 7.26 7.57 12.73
CA ARG A 215 7.15 9.02 12.56
C ARG A 215 6.25 9.30 11.38
N PRO A 216 4.94 9.52 11.62
CA PRO A 216 4.05 9.99 10.58
C PRO A 216 4.43 11.42 10.15
N PRO A 217 4.04 11.85 8.94
CA PRO A 217 4.06 13.27 8.59
C PRO A 217 3.23 14.10 9.59
N GLU A 218 3.57 15.38 9.70
CA GLU A 218 2.81 16.31 10.55
C GLU A 218 1.40 16.50 9.99
N ASP A 219 0.42 16.56 10.88
CA ASP A 219 -0.96 16.89 10.54
C ASP A 219 -1.07 18.42 10.44
N ASP A 220 -1.22 18.92 9.21
CA ASP A 220 -1.20 20.34 8.88
C ASP A 220 -2.50 20.83 8.21
N GLY A 221 -3.54 19.98 8.23
CA GLY A 221 -4.83 20.21 7.56
C GLY A 221 -4.88 19.72 6.12
N ASN A 222 -3.75 19.69 5.40
CA ASN A 222 -3.66 19.04 4.08
C ASN A 222 -3.23 17.59 4.20
N VAL A 223 -2.49 17.23 5.25
CA VAL A 223 -2.17 15.86 5.62
C VAL A 223 -2.85 15.54 6.94
N ARG A 224 -3.50 14.38 7.01
CA ARG A 224 -4.09 13.80 8.22
C ARG A 224 -3.61 12.37 8.38
N VAL A 225 -3.31 11.97 9.61
CA VAL A 225 -2.91 10.59 9.91
C VAL A 225 -3.74 10.03 11.05
N ASP A 226 -4.63 9.11 10.71
CA ASP A 226 -5.36 8.32 11.70
C ASP A 226 -4.56 7.06 12.01
N THR A 227 -4.07 6.91 13.23
CA THR A 227 -3.27 5.75 13.65
C THR A 227 -3.66 5.24 15.02
N GLY A 228 -3.62 3.91 15.19
CA GLY A 228 -3.82 3.22 16.47
C GLY A 228 -2.52 2.73 17.10
N VAL A 229 -1.36 3.05 16.51
CA VAL A 229 -0.04 2.59 16.96
C VAL A 229 0.88 3.76 17.29
N TYR A 230 2.04 3.48 17.89
CA TYR A 230 3.02 4.50 18.27
C TYR A 230 4.44 3.93 18.26
N GLU A 231 5.45 4.81 18.21
CA GLU A 231 6.86 4.41 18.25
C GLU A 231 7.16 3.62 19.52
N GLY A 232 7.71 2.41 19.34
CA GLY A 232 8.02 1.48 20.40
C GLY A 232 6.91 0.50 20.78
N GLY A 233 5.70 0.68 20.25
CA GLY A 233 4.61 -0.29 20.31
C GLY A 233 4.86 -1.52 19.43
N GLU A 234 3.94 -2.47 19.47
CA GLU A 234 4.05 -3.77 18.80
C GLU A 234 2.84 -4.05 17.90
N VAL A 235 3.12 -4.49 16.67
CA VAL A 235 2.12 -5.04 15.75
C VAL A 235 1.98 -6.52 16.07
N SER A 236 0.91 -6.88 16.80
CA SER A 236 0.67 -8.27 17.20
C SER A 236 -0.01 -9.08 16.10
N MET A 237 0.20 -10.40 16.11
CA MET A 237 -0.46 -11.33 15.17
C MET A 237 -1.99 -11.46 15.34
N PHE A 238 -2.57 -10.94 16.42
CA PHE A 238 -3.98 -11.16 16.78
C PHE A 238 -4.97 -10.17 16.13
N TYR A 239 -4.47 -9.06 15.59
CA TYR A 239 -5.28 -7.97 15.04
C TYR A 239 -5.03 -7.77 13.55
N ASP A 240 -5.76 -6.83 12.96
CA ASP A 240 -5.60 -6.42 11.56
C ASP A 240 -4.22 -5.75 11.32
N PRO A 241 -3.59 -5.94 10.14
CA PRO A 241 -2.27 -5.38 9.85
C PRO A 241 -2.23 -3.87 9.63
N MET A 242 -3.37 -3.17 9.63
CA MET A 242 -3.41 -1.73 9.39
C MET A 242 -2.77 -0.96 10.55
N ILE A 243 -1.72 -0.21 10.25
CA ILE A 243 -1.00 0.61 11.22
C ILE A 243 -1.41 2.08 11.16
N ALA A 244 -1.78 2.58 9.99
CA ALA A 244 -2.27 3.94 9.81
C ALA A 244 -3.13 4.06 8.56
N LYS A 245 -4.03 5.05 8.58
CA LYS A 245 -4.59 5.65 7.37
C LYS A 245 -3.85 6.96 7.16
N LEU A 246 -3.23 7.11 6.00
CA LEU A 246 -2.60 8.37 5.60
C LEU A 246 -3.54 9.04 4.61
N ILE A 247 -4.03 10.22 4.96
CA ILE A 247 -5.02 10.96 4.20
C ILE A 247 -4.42 12.28 3.78
N THR A 248 -4.61 12.66 2.53
CA THR A 248 -4.27 14.00 2.04
C THR A 248 -5.48 14.69 1.43
N TRP A 249 -5.39 16.01 1.39
CA TRP A 249 -6.32 16.90 0.73
C TRP A 249 -5.56 17.87 -0.18
N GLY A 250 -6.18 18.26 -1.29
CA GLY A 250 -5.70 19.30 -2.17
C GLY A 250 -6.86 20.07 -2.81
N SER A 251 -6.56 21.24 -3.37
CA SER A 251 -7.56 22.04 -4.10
C SER A 251 -8.15 21.35 -5.32
N ASP A 252 -7.39 20.40 -5.87
CA ASP A 252 -7.77 19.49 -6.95
C ASP A 252 -7.07 18.15 -6.75
N ARG A 253 -7.38 17.19 -7.63
CA ARG A 253 -6.84 15.83 -7.57
C ARG A 253 -5.32 15.80 -7.75
N GLU A 254 -4.75 16.64 -8.61
CA GLU A 254 -3.31 16.67 -8.87
C GLU A 254 -2.55 17.16 -7.63
N ALA A 255 -3.07 18.20 -6.97
CA ALA A 255 -2.54 18.70 -5.71
C ALA A 255 -2.62 17.64 -4.60
N ALA A 256 -3.74 16.92 -4.47
CA ALA A 256 -3.89 15.85 -3.49
C ALA A 256 -2.91 14.69 -3.74
N ILE A 257 -2.68 14.31 -5.01
CA ILE A 257 -1.69 13.31 -5.42
C ILE A 257 -0.27 13.77 -5.05
N ALA A 258 0.08 15.02 -5.38
CA ALA A 258 1.39 15.58 -5.08
C ALA A 258 1.65 15.60 -3.56
N GLU A 259 0.64 15.99 -2.77
CA GLU A 259 0.71 15.98 -1.32
C GLU A 259 0.85 14.55 -0.77
N MET A 260 0.13 13.58 -1.33
CA MET A 260 0.23 12.16 -0.95
C MET A 260 1.64 11.60 -1.21
N ARG A 261 2.24 11.92 -2.36
CA ARG A 261 3.63 11.52 -2.69
C ARG A 261 4.62 12.09 -1.66
N SER A 262 4.50 13.38 -1.36
CA SER A 262 5.30 14.05 -0.34
C SER A 262 5.08 13.44 1.05
N ALA A 263 3.83 13.13 1.42
CA ALA A 263 3.49 12.55 2.72
C ALA A 263 4.05 11.12 2.90
N LEU A 264 4.00 10.29 1.86
CA LEU A 264 4.60 8.96 1.85
C LEU A 264 6.13 9.01 2.03
N ASP A 265 6.81 9.96 1.38
CA ASP A 265 8.27 10.14 1.56
C ASP A 265 8.64 10.58 2.99
N ARG A 266 7.76 11.35 3.65
CA ARG A 266 7.93 11.79 5.05
C ARG A 266 7.63 10.70 6.08
N PHE A 267 6.86 9.66 5.74
CA PHE A 267 6.40 8.66 6.70
C PHE A 267 7.48 7.61 7.01
N ILE A 268 8.12 7.71 8.18
CA ILE A 268 9.17 6.78 8.61
C ILE A 268 8.57 5.68 9.48
N ILE A 269 8.63 4.45 8.99
CA ILE A 269 8.27 3.23 9.73
C ILE A 269 9.46 2.26 9.67
N ARG A 270 9.92 1.78 10.84
CA ARG A 270 11.02 0.81 10.95
C ARG A 270 10.72 -0.24 12.01
N GLY A 271 11.31 -1.42 11.85
CA GLY A 271 11.15 -2.57 12.74
C GLY A 271 10.23 -3.63 12.17
N VAL A 272 9.19 -3.22 11.46
CA VAL A 272 8.31 -4.09 10.67
C VAL A 272 8.40 -3.72 9.19
N SER A 273 8.20 -4.69 8.30
CA SER A 273 7.95 -4.43 6.88
C SER A 273 6.58 -3.76 6.72
N CYS A 274 6.45 -2.88 5.73
CA CYS A 274 5.19 -2.20 5.43
C CYS A 274 5.04 -1.94 3.94
N ASN A 275 3.80 -1.67 3.51
CA ASN A 275 3.44 -1.49 2.11
C ASN A 275 3.76 -0.10 1.53
N LEU A 276 4.51 0.78 2.22
CA LEU A 276 4.78 2.15 1.76
C LEU A 276 5.37 2.23 0.35
N SER A 277 6.31 1.33 0.01
CA SER A 277 6.89 1.26 -1.33
C SER A 277 5.84 0.95 -2.42
N PHE A 278 4.90 0.07 -2.11
CA PHE A 278 3.79 -0.27 -3.01
C PHE A 278 2.81 0.91 -3.16
N LEU A 279 2.47 1.58 -2.06
CA LEU A 279 1.61 2.77 -2.10
C LEU A 279 2.25 3.90 -2.92
N ALA A 280 3.55 4.14 -2.75
CA ALA A 280 4.28 5.14 -3.53
C ALA A 280 4.28 4.82 -5.03
N ALA A 281 4.43 3.55 -5.41
CA ALA A 281 4.33 3.11 -6.80
C ALA A 281 2.91 3.31 -7.36
N LEU A 282 1.87 2.93 -6.62
CA LEU A 282 0.47 3.10 -7.04
C LEU A 282 0.08 4.55 -7.24
N ILE A 283 0.41 5.44 -6.29
CA ILE A 283 0.10 6.87 -6.38
C ILE A 283 0.81 7.52 -7.57
N ALA A 284 2.02 7.06 -7.91
CA ALA A 284 2.77 7.52 -9.08
C ALA A 284 2.35 6.84 -10.39
N HIS A 285 1.51 5.80 -10.35
CA HIS A 285 1.21 4.97 -11.50
C HIS A 285 0.39 5.73 -12.56
N PRO A 286 0.73 5.65 -13.87
CA PRO A 286 0.02 6.42 -14.90
C PRO A 286 -1.49 6.20 -14.94
N ARG A 287 -1.96 4.96 -14.72
CA ARG A 287 -3.41 4.66 -14.64
C ARG A 287 -4.09 5.35 -13.47
N TYR A 288 -3.42 5.44 -12.31
CA TYR A 288 -3.97 6.15 -11.17
C TYR A 288 -4.00 7.66 -11.41
N VAL A 289 -2.90 8.23 -11.92
CA VAL A 289 -2.80 9.68 -12.23
C VAL A 289 -3.86 10.11 -13.24
N THR A 290 -4.09 9.31 -14.30
CA THR A 290 -5.12 9.58 -15.31
C THR A 290 -6.55 9.23 -14.87
N GLY A 291 -6.71 8.59 -13.71
CA GLY A 291 -7.98 8.08 -13.22
C GLY A 291 -8.52 6.88 -14.00
N ASN A 292 -7.74 6.25 -14.89
CA ASN A 292 -8.12 5.06 -15.66
C ASN A 292 -7.91 3.76 -14.86
N ILE A 293 -8.72 3.59 -13.82
CA ILE A 293 -8.64 2.48 -12.85
C ILE A 293 -9.91 1.63 -12.85
N SER A 294 -9.80 0.41 -12.36
CA SER A 294 -10.88 -0.55 -12.10
C SER A 294 -10.52 -1.39 -10.88
N THR A 295 -11.45 -2.23 -10.40
CA THR A 295 -11.17 -3.21 -9.33
C THR A 295 -10.13 -4.25 -9.68
N ASN A 296 -9.76 -4.34 -10.97
CA ASN A 296 -8.78 -5.30 -11.47
C ASN A 296 -7.40 -4.67 -11.65
N THR A 297 -7.26 -3.34 -11.58
CA THR A 297 -6.02 -2.64 -11.93
C THR A 297 -4.80 -3.19 -11.20
N ILE A 298 -4.87 -3.45 -9.89
CA ILE A 298 -3.73 -4.00 -9.16
C ILE A 298 -3.35 -5.40 -9.68
N ALA A 299 -4.32 -6.25 -9.99
CA ALA A 299 -4.06 -7.59 -10.52
C ALA A 299 -3.55 -7.58 -11.98
N GLU A 300 -3.99 -6.59 -12.77
CA GLU A 300 -3.55 -6.39 -14.16
C GLU A 300 -2.11 -5.84 -14.22
N GLU A 301 -1.76 -4.88 -13.38
CA GLU A 301 -0.44 -4.25 -13.37
C GLU A 301 0.61 -5.08 -12.64
N TYR A 302 0.21 -5.86 -11.62
CA TYR A 302 1.12 -6.67 -10.80
C TYR A 302 0.70 -8.15 -10.75
N PRO A 303 0.63 -8.85 -11.90
CA PRO A 303 0.14 -10.23 -11.96
C PRO A 303 1.04 -11.24 -11.21
N GLU A 304 2.35 -10.99 -11.21
CA GLU A 304 3.36 -11.85 -10.57
C GLU A 304 3.80 -11.34 -9.18
N GLY A 305 3.04 -10.39 -8.61
CA GLY A 305 3.39 -9.70 -7.37
C GLY A 305 4.13 -8.38 -7.63
N PHE A 306 4.52 -7.71 -6.54
CA PHE A 306 5.20 -6.42 -6.59
C PHE A 306 6.71 -6.61 -6.44
N HIS A 307 7.47 -6.04 -7.37
CA HIS A 307 8.91 -6.19 -7.45
C HIS A 307 9.64 -4.85 -7.36
N PRO A 308 10.93 -4.83 -6.97
CA PRO A 308 11.70 -3.58 -6.94
C PRO A 308 11.79 -2.85 -8.29
N ALA A 309 11.64 -3.57 -9.41
CA ALA A 309 11.64 -2.99 -10.75
C ALA A 309 10.37 -2.18 -11.08
N ASP A 310 9.30 -2.36 -10.30
CA ASP A 310 8.02 -1.67 -10.49
C ASP A 310 7.99 -0.27 -9.85
N LEU A 311 8.99 0.02 -9.03
CA LEU A 311 9.13 1.33 -8.42
C LEU A 311 9.44 2.40 -9.48
N PRO A 312 8.96 3.64 -9.27
CA PRO A 312 9.27 4.73 -10.18
C PRO A 312 10.77 4.86 -10.41
N LEU A 313 11.19 4.91 -11.69
CA LEU A 313 12.57 5.20 -12.08
C LEU A 313 12.91 6.64 -11.67
N ALA A 314 13.33 6.83 -10.42
CA ALA A 314 13.87 8.10 -9.95
C ALA A 314 15.21 8.36 -10.61
N ASP A 315 15.50 9.63 -10.96
CA ASP A 315 16.84 10.01 -11.41
C ASP A 315 17.82 9.73 -10.26
N PRO A 316 18.76 8.76 -10.43
CA PRO A 316 19.70 8.42 -9.37
C PRO A 316 20.53 9.63 -8.93
N ALA A 317 20.66 10.64 -9.79
CA ALA A 317 21.37 11.87 -9.47
C ALA A 317 20.79 12.63 -8.28
N VAL A 318 19.47 12.57 -8.08
CA VAL A 318 18.79 13.26 -6.97
C VAL A 318 19.21 12.66 -5.63
N ILE A 319 19.10 11.33 -5.51
CA ILE A 319 19.48 10.58 -4.30
C ILE A 319 21.00 10.70 -4.08
N ILE A 320 21.82 10.57 -5.13
CA ILE A 320 23.28 10.73 -5.03
C ILE A 320 23.63 12.14 -4.56
N ALA A 321 22.99 13.19 -5.07
CA ALA A 321 23.29 14.57 -4.69
C ALA A 321 22.93 14.87 -3.22
N ALA A 322 21.78 14.38 -2.76
CA ALA A 322 21.40 14.47 -1.35
C ALA A 322 22.41 13.72 -0.46
N ALA A 323 22.69 12.46 -0.79
CA ALA A 323 23.64 11.62 -0.05
C ALA A 323 25.06 12.20 0.00
N ALA A 324 25.49 12.85 -1.09
CA ALA A 324 26.77 13.53 -1.19
C ALA A 324 26.84 14.71 -0.22
N THR A 325 25.76 15.50 -0.14
CA THR A 325 25.62 16.62 0.81
C THR A 325 25.64 16.13 2.26
N MET A 326 24.91 15.05 2.56
CA MET A 326 24.88 14.43 3.88
C MET A 326 26.26 13.90 4.30
N THR A 327 26.94 13.22 3.37
CA THR A 327 28.31 12.75 3.56
C THR A 327 29.25 13.93 3.83
N ARG A 328 29.16 14.99 3.03
CA ARG A 328 29.99 16.19 3.20
C ARG A 328 29.79 16.81 4.58
N ARG A 329 28.54 17.02 5.01
CA ARG A 329 28.21 17.54 6.35
C ARG A 329 28.78 16.67 7.47
N TYR A 330 28.63 15.35 7.37
CA TYR A 330 29.19 14.42 8.34
C TYR A 330 30.73 14.51 8.42
N ARG A 331 31.40 14.58 7.26
CA ARG A 331 32.87 14.65 7.19
C ARG A 331 33.41 16.00 7.66
N ASP A 332 32.74 17.10 7.33
CA ASP A 332 33.10 18.43 7.81
C ASP A 332 32.94 18.52 9.34
N ARG A 333 31.88 17.93 9.90
CA ARG A 333 31.72 17.81 11.36
C ARG A 333 32.85 16.98 11.98
N ALA A 334 33.18 15.82 11.41
CA ALA A 334 34.26 14.97 11.91
C ALA A 334 35.64 15.64 11.83
N ALA A 335 35.85 16.52 10.85
CA ALA A 335 37.07 17.33 10.72
C ALA A 335 37.19 18.44 11.78
N ARG A 336 36.18 18.65 12.65
CA ARG A 336 36.19 19.63 13.75
C ARG A 336 36.50 19.02 15.12
N ILE A 337 36.87 17.73 15.18
CA ILE A 337 37.28 17.09 16.44
C ILE A 337 38.45 17.89 17.06
N ASP A 338 38.40 18.08 18.37
CA ASP A 338 39.41 18.81 19.14
C ASP A 338 40.74 18.04 19.26
N GLY A 339 41.80 18.74 19.69
CA GLY A 339 43.12 18.13 19.87
C GLY A 339 43.88 17.81 18.57
N GLN A 340 43.40 18.30 17.41
CA GLN A 340 44.11 18.13 16.15
C GLN A 340 45.47 18.82 16.16
N MET A 341 46.44 18.23 15.45
CA MET A 341 47.77 18.80 15.30
C MET A 341 47.68 20.15 14.58
N ARG A 342 48.16 21.21 15.23
CA ARG A 342 48.13 22.57 14.69
C ARG A 342 48.80 22.63 13.31
N GLY A 343 48.12 23.24 12.35
CA GLY A 343 48.57 23.32 10.96
C GLY A 343 48.40 22.06 10.11
N HIS A 344 47.96 20.95 10.72
CA HIS A 344 47.76 19.65 10.07
C HIS A 344 46.34 19.11 10.32
N GLY A 345 45.37 20.02 10.42
CA GLY A 345 43.97 19.67 10.57
C GLY A 345 43.48 18.86 9.37
N ARG A 346 42.49 17.99 9.59
CA ARG A 346 41.89 17.19 8.54
C ARG A 346 41.17 18.09 7.54
N THR A 347 41.66 18.14 6.30
CA THR A 347 40.92 18.74 5.19
C THR A 347 39.99 17.70 4.56
N VAL A 348 38.73 18.08 4.35
CA VAL A 348 37.74 17.24 3.67
C VAL A 348 37.87 17.47 2.16
N PRO A 349 38.07 16.43 1.34
CA PRO A 349 38.18 16.60 -0.11
C PRO A 349 36.82 16.96 -0.73
N ASN A 350 36.87 17.61 -1.89
CA ASN A 350 35.67 17.89 -2.69
C ASN A 350 35.33 16.73 -3.62
N ASP A 351 36.31 15.93 -4.05
CA ASP A 351 36.10 14.80 -4.95
C ASP A 351 35.78 13.52 -4.19
N TRP A 352 34.68 12.89 -4.59
CA TRP A 352 34.15 11.64 -4.06
C TRP A 352 33.76 10.70 -5.19
N VAL A 353 33.56 9.44 -4.85
CA VAL A 353 32.93 8.44 -5.71
C VAL A 353 31.80 7.82 -4.90
N ALA A 354 30.57 7.98 -5.36
CA ALA A 354 29.41 7.28 -4.80
C ALA A 354 29.35 5.88 -5.40
N LEU A 355 29.25 4.87 -4.55
CA LEU A 355 28.97 3.49 -4.93
C LEU A 355 27.50 3.20 -4.65
N MET A 356 26.75 2.81 -5.67
CA MET A 356 25.33 2.47 -5.58
C MET A 356 25.04 1.34 -6.57
N ASP A 357 24.44 0.25 -6.11
CA ASP A 357 24.10 -0.94 -6.92
C ASP A 357 25.29 -1.46 -7.77
N GLY A 358 26.48 -1.48 -7.17
CA GLY A 358 27.72 -1.91 -7.84
C GLY A 358 28.30 -0.92 -8.87
N LYS A 359 27.60 0.19 -9.15
CA LYS A 359 28.05 1.25 -10.06
C LYS A 359 28.81 2.33 -9.31
N GLN A 360 29.78 2.95 -9.99
CA GLN A 360 30.57 4.05 -9.47
C GLN A 360 30.17 5.36 -10.13
N TYR A 361 29.89 6.38 -9.32
CA TYR A 361 29.50 7.71 -9.78
C TYR A 361 30.53 8.72 -9.24
N PRO A 362 31.39 9.32 -10.09
CA PRO A 362 32.25 10.41 -9.67
C PRO A 362 31.42 11.63 -9.29
N VAL A 363 31.64 12.17 -8.09
CA VAL A 363 30.89 13.30 -7.54
C VAL A 363 31.86 14.36 -7.04
N HIS A 364 31.64 15.62 -7.44
CA HIS A 364 32.35 16.77 -6.89
C HIS A 364 31.41 17.56 -5.98
N VAL A 365 31.77 17.75 -4.72
CA VAL A 365 30.91 18.39 -3.70
C VAL A 365 31.62 19.61 -3.14
N VAL A 366 31.03 20.79 -3.34
CA VAL A 366 31.55 22.07 -2.84
C VAL A 366 30.56 22.64 -1.83
N PRO A 367 31.00 23.04 -0.62
CA PRO A 367 30.12 23.74 0.32
C PRO A 367 29.61 25.05 -0.27
N ALA A 368 28.32 25.30 -0.09
CA ALA A 368 27.65 26.52 -0.50
C ALA A 368 26.82 27.06 0.68
N GLU A 369 26.34 28.30 0.57
CA GLU A 369 25.41 28.84 1.57
C GLU A 369 24.16 27.97 1.66
N GLY A 370 23.77 27.56 2.87
CA GLY A 370 22.62 26.69 3.10
C GLY A 370 22.77 25.23 2.65
N GLY A 371 23.95 24.77 2.20
CA GLY A 371 24.10 23.39 1.73
C GLY A 371 25.38 23.12 0.95
N CYS A 372 25.25 22.44 -0.20
CA CYS A 372 26.34 22.09 -1.09
C CYS A 372 25.91 22.22 -2.55
N ASP A 373 26.86 22.56 -3.41
CA ASP A 373 26.73 22.36 -4.84
C ASP A 373 27.39 21.04 -5.22
N VAL A 374 26.61 20.15 -5.83
CA VAL A 374 27.05 18.82 -6.21
C VAL A 374 27.14 18.74 -7.72
N THR A 375 28.30 18.36 -8.26
CA THR A 375 28.46 18.06 -9.68
C THR A 375 28.56 16.55 -9.89
N LEU A 376 27.66 16.02 -10.72
CA LEU A 376 27.57 14.62 -11.12
C LEU A 376 27.35 14.56 -12.63
N ASP A 377 28.15 13.77 -13.35
CA ASP A 377 28.08 13.64 -14.82
C ASP A 377 28.04 14.98 -15.57
N GLY A 378 28.79 15.97 -15.08
CA GLY A 378 28.85 17.32 -15.65
C GLY A 378 27.63 18.21 -15.37
N LYS A 379 26.60 17.70 -14.68
CA LYS A 379 25.45 18.48 -14.22
C LYS A 379 25.66 18.98 -12.80
N ARG A 380 25.28 20.23 -12.52
CA ARG A 380 25.32 20.85 -11.19
C ARG A 380 23.94 20.78 -10.54
N PHE A 381 23.92 20.31 -9.30
CA PHE A 381 22.75 20.22 -8.43
C PHE A 381 22.95 21.15 -7.24
N GLU A 382 22.04 22.11 -7.07
CA GLU A 382 22.05 23.01 -5.92
C GLU A 382 21.26 22.37 -4.78
N VAL A 383 21.97 21.74 -3.85
CA VAL A 383 21.36 21.05 -2.70
C VAL A 383 21.39 22.00 -1.51
N ARG A 384 20.21 22.39 -1.02
CA ARG A 384 20.02 23.29 0.13
C ARG A 384 19.19 22.57 1.17
N SER A 385 19.68 22.48 2.40
CA SER A 385 18.99 21.72 3.46
C SER A 385 19.58 22.10 4.80
N ASP A 386 18.77 22.13 5.85
CA ASP A 386 19.25 22.26 7.22
C ASP A 386 19.49 20.90 7.89
N TRP A 387 19.53 19.81 7.11
CA TRP A 387 19.71 18.46 7.65
C TRP A 387 20.97 18.32 8.50
N GLU A 388 20.81 17.78 9.70
CA GLU A 388 21.90 17.53 10.64
C GLU A 388 22.12 16.03 10.89
N PHE A 389 23.36 15.69 11.23
CA PHE A 389 23.73 14.31 11.53
C PHE A 389 22.90 13.77 12.71
N GLY A 390 22.14 12.70 12.44
CA GLY A 390 21.27 12.04 13.42
C GLY A 390 19.78 12.22 13.12
N GLN A 391 19.42 13.13 12.22
CA GLN A 391 18.05 13.23 11.70
C GLN A 391 17.78 12.10 10.69
N HIS A 392 16.62 11.46 10.81
CA HIS A 392 16.18 10.34 9.96
C HIS A 392 15.44 10.78 8.70
N LEU A 393 15.17 12.08 8.56
CA LEU A 393 14.54 12.68 7.39
C LEU A 393 15.43 13.80 6.90
N PHE A 394 15.93 13.68 5.68
CA PHE A 394 16.48 14.79 4.94
C PHE A 394 15.32 15.59 4.33
N GLN A 395 15.20 16.85 4.76
CA GLN A 395 14.32 17.84 4.14
C GLN A 395 15.19 18.93 3.52
N GLY A 396 14.97 19.22 2.25
CA GLY A 396 15.73 20.24 1.55
C GLY A 396 15.14 20.58 0.20
N ALA A 397 15.83 21.45 -0.53
CA ALA A 397 15.57 21.74 -1.93
C ALA A 397 16.74 21.26 -2.79
N ILE A 398 16.43 20.62 -3.92
CA ILE A 398 17.40 20.30 -4.97
C ILE A 398 16.97 21.05 -6.22
N ASN A 399 17.82 21.95 -6.70
CA ASN A 399 17.49 22.85 -7.83
C ASN A 399 16.19 23.67 -7.61
N GLY A 400 15.89 23.98 -6.35
CA GLY A 400 14.70 24.74 -5.96
C GLY A 400 13.44 23.89 -5.70
N GLU A 401 13.47 22.59 -5.99
CA GLU A 401 12.35 21.67 -5.72
C GLU A 401 12.50 21.04 -4.34
N THR A 402 11.45 21.15 -3.51
CA THR A 402 11.42 20.54 -2.18
C THR A 402 11.42 19.03 -2.28
N ILE A 403 12.32 18.38 -1.54
CA ILE A 403 12.45 16.93 -1.49
C ILE A 403 12.56 16.43 -0.05
N TYR A 404 11.96 15.26 0.17
CA TYR A 404 12.04 14.50 1.40
C TYR A 404 12.69 13.15 1.11
N ILE A 405 13.74 12.82 1.85
CA ILE A 405 14.46 11.56 1.71
C ILE A 405 14.65 10.98 3.11
N GLN A 406 14.10 9.80 3.36
CA GLN A 406 14.35 9.11 4.62
C GLN A 406 15.79 8.61 4.62
N THR A 407 16.45 8.64 5.76
CA THR A 407 17.85 8.26 5.87
C THR A 407 18.14 7.41 7.09
N GLU A 408 18.94 6.37 6.87
CA GLU A 408 19.62 5.63 7.91
C GLU A 408 21.11 5.55 7.57
N ARG A 409 21.95 5.59 8.60
CA ARG A 409 23.38 5.37 8.45
C ARG A 409 23.80 4.08 9.14
N ARG A 410 24.41 3.17 8.40
CA ARG A 410 25.03 1.94 8.90
C ARG A 410 26.52 1.98 8.57
N ASP A 411 27.34 2.31 9.55
CA ASP A 411 28.78 2.55 9.35
C ASP A 411 29.07 3.56 8.23
N GLN A 412 29.61 3.15 7.08
CA GLN A 412 29.91 4.03 5.95
C GLN A 412 28.76 4.12 4.93
N LEU A 413 27.74 3.28 5.09
CA LEU A 413 26.57 3.20 4.23
C LEU A 413 25.52 4.23 4.66
N PHE A 414 25.02 4.99 3.70
CA PHE A 414 23.74 5.68 3.80
C PHE A 414 22.70 4.85 3.06
N ARG A 415 21.71 4.38 3.80
CA ARG A 415 20.49 3.82 3.23
C ARG A 415 19.46 4.92 3.14
N LEU A 416 18.99 5.18 1.94
CA LEU A 416 18.07 6.27 1.63
C LEU A 416 16.77 5.71 1.06
N TRP A 417 15.64 6.35 1.38
CA TRP A 417 14.35 6.03 0.77
C TRP A 417 13.72 7.29 0.17
N HIS A 418 13.27 7.17 -1.07
CA HIS A 418 12.58 8.24 -1.80
C HIS A 418 11.71 7.63 -2.91
N ALA A 419 10.48 8.14 -3.07
CA ALA A 419 9.49 7.66 -4.03
C ALA A 419 9.28 6.13 -3.96
N GLY A 420 9.28 5.57 -2.74
CA GLY A 420 9.18 4.13 -2.49
C GLY A 420 10.45 3.31 -2.76
N THR A 421 11.47 3.91 -3.38
CA THR A 421 12.75 3.25 -3.68
C THR A 421 13.68 3.29 -2.50
N GLN A 422 14.34 2.16 -2.21
CA GLN A 422 15.46 2.09 -1.28
C GLN A 422 16.78 2.08 -2.06
N SER A 423 17.72 2.94 -1.68
CA SER A 423 19.06 2.97 -2.27
C SER A 423 20.13 2.94 -1.19
N ASP A 424 21.13 2.09 -1.38
CA ASP A 424 22.26 1.90 -0.47
C ASP A 424 23.51 2.55 -1.10
N LEU A 425 24.03 3.61 -0.47
CA LEU A 425 25.13 4.41 -1.00
C LEU A 425 26.33 4.43 -0.06
N VAL A 426 27.53 4.27 -0.63
CA VAL A 426 28.80 4.49 0.06
C VAL A 426 29.58 5.57 -0.67
N PHE A 427 30.07 6.58 0.08
CA PHE A 427 30.91 7.64 -0.46
C PHE A 427 32.36 7.43 -0.09
N LEU A 428 33.20 7.26 -1.11
CA LEU A 428 34.63 7.03 -0.98
C LEU A 428 35.42 8.17 -1.61
N THR A 429 36.67 8.34 -1.18
CA THR A 429 37.62 9.13 -1.97
C THR A 429 37.97 8.38 -3.26
N PRO A 430 38.41 9.06 -4.33
CA PRO A 430 38.77 8.39 -5.58
C PRO A 430 39.77 7.24 -5.39
N ARG A 431 40.78 7.44 -4.53
CA ARG A 431 41.75 6.38 -4.20
C ARG A 431 41.12 5.21 -3.44
N ALA A 432 40.19 5.46 -2.52
CA ALA A 432 39.51 4.39 -1.81
C ALA A 432 38.58 3.59 -2.74
N ALA A 433 37.90 4.25 -3.68
CA ALA A 433 37.06 3.59 -4.68
C ALA A 433 37.88 2.72 -5.67
N GLU A 434 39.09 3.16 -6.02
CA GLU A 434 40.05 2.35 -6.79
C GLU A 434 40.41 1.07 -6.02
N LEU A 435 40.76 1.20 -4.72
CA LEU A 435 41.15 0.07 -3.88
C LEU A 435 39.99 -0.88 -3.56
N MET A 436 38.75 -0.38 -3.51
CA MET A 436 37.58 -1.19 -3.23
C MET A 436 37.34 -2.28 -4.28
N ARG A 437 37.84 -2.11 -5.51
CA ARG A 437 37.80 -3.13 -6.56
C ARG A 437 38.57 -4.41 -6.22
N HIS A 438 39.44 -4.35 -5.22
CA HIS A 438 40.21 -5.50 -4.73
C HIS A 438 39.56 -6.18 -3.52
N MET A 439 38.45 -5.65 -2.99
CA MET A 439 37.74 -6.29 -1.89
C MET A 439 36.98 -7.51 -2.41
N PRO A 440 37.15 -8.70 -1.79
CA PRO A 440 36.38 -9.88 -2.16
C PRO A 440 34.88 -9.65 -1.93
N GLU A 441 34.05 -10.06 -2.90
CA GLU A 441 32.61 -10.14 -2.71
C GLU A 441 32.30 -11.27 -1.72
N LYS A 442 31.51 -10.98 -0.70
CA LYS A 442 30.99 -12.00 0.21
C LYS A 442 29.84 -12.70 -0.52
N ALA A 443 30.00 -13.99 -0.78
CA ALA A 443 28.89 -14.81 -1.25
C ALA A 443 27.79 -14.82 -0.17
N PRO A 444 26.50 -14.73 -0.56
CA PRO A 444 25.40 -14.93 0.38
C PRO A 444 25.49 -16.33 1.00
N GLU A 445 25.01 -16.47 2.24
CA GLU A 445 24.92 -17.77 2.91
C GLU A 445 23.94 -18.67 2.16
N ASP A 446 24.30 -19.93 1.95
CA ASP A 446 23.45 -20.91 1.27
C ASP A 446 22.42 -21.47 2.25
N THR A 447 21.19 -20.97 2.18
CA THR A 447 20.05 -21.43 2.99
C THR A 447 19.18 -22.44 2.27
N SER A 448 19.60 -22.95 1.11
CA SER A 448 18.75 -23.75 0.21
C SER A 448 18.26 -25.09 0.76
N ARG A 449 18.83 -25.55 1.88
CA ARG A 449 18.46 -26.77 2.59
C ARG A 449 17.41 -26.57 3.68
N HIS A 450 16.94 -25.34 3.89
CA HIS A 450 16.04 -25.02 4.99
C HIS A 450 14.76 -24.37 4.47
N LEU A 451 13.61 -24.86 4.90
CA LEU A 451 12.38 -24.09 4.87
C LEU A 451 12.34 -23.24 6.14
N LEU A 452 12.71 -21.98 6.00
CA LEU A 452 12.60 -21.01 7.08
C LEU A 452 11.18 -20.43 7.10
N SER A 453 10.65 -20.17 8.28
CA SER A 453 9.40 -19.45 8.45
C SER A 453 9.55 -18.05 7.86
N PRO A 454 8.77 -17.69 6.82
CA PRO A 454 8.96 -16.41 6.14
C PRO A 454 8.35 -15.24 6.92
N MET A 455 7.47 -15.51 7.89
CA MET A 455 6.71 -14.55 8.67
C MET A 455 6.45 -15.13 10.07
N PRO A 456 6.27 -14.31 11.12
CA PRO A 456 5.81 -14.84 12.40
C PRO A 456 4.34 -15.25 12.29
N GLY A 457 3.95 -16.33 12.97
CA GLY A 457 2.59 -16.86 12.87
C GLY A 457 2.39 -18.19 13.56
N LEU A 458 1.16 -18.67 13.55
CA LEU A 458 0.76 -19.98 14.04
C LEU A 458 0.91 -21.02 12.93
N LEU A 459 1.63 -22.11 13.18
CA LEU A 459 1.66 -23.26 12.26
C LEU A 459 0.32 -24.00 12.31
N VAL A 460 -0.55 -23.81 11.32
CA VAL A 460 -1.89 -24.41 11.29
C VAL A 460 -1.82 -25.89 10.91
N SER A 461 -1.00 -26.21 9.91
CA SER A 461 -0.87 -27.58 9.41
C SER A 461 0.48 -27.83 8.75
N LEU A 462 0.84 -29.11 8.72
CA LEU A 462 1.94 -29.64 7.94
C LEU A 462 1.36 -30.63 6.93
N ALA A 463 1.67 -30.42 5.65
CA ALA A 463 1.19 -31.26 4.56
C ALA A 463 2.12 -32.45 4.28
N VAL A 464 3.35 -32.41 4.80
CA VAL A 464 4.42 -33.41 4.58
C VAL A 464 5.01 -33.89 5.90
N LYS A 465 5.69 -35.03 5.86
CA LYS A 465 6.39 -35.65 6.99
C LYS A 465 7.87 -35.89 6.65
N GLU A 466 8.66 -36.15 7.69
CA GLU A 466 10.06 -36.58 7.53
C GLU A 466 10.14 -37.82 6.63
N GLY A 467 11.03 -37.77 5.64
CA GLY A 467 11.24 -38.79 4.63
C GLY A 467 10.35 -38.69 3.39
N ASP A 468 9.39 -37.77 3.33
CA ASP A 468 8.55 -37.59 2.14
C ASP A 468 9.33 -36.94 0.99
N GLU A 469 9.16 -37.47 -0.22
CA GLU A 469 9.60 -36.82 -1.47
C GLU A 469 8.61 -35.72 -1.86
N VAL A 470 9.12 -34.50 -2.05
CA VAL A 470 8.31 -33.33 -2.43
C VAL A 470 8.73 -32.81 -3.80
N LYS A 471 7.76 -32.32 -4.57
CA LYS A 471 7.99 -31.66 -5.86
C LYS A 471 7.95 -30.15 -5.72
N ALA A 472 8.65 -29.45 -6.58
CA ALA A 472 8.56 -27.99 -6.69
C ALA A 472 7.09 -27.56 -6.84
N GLY A 473 6.64 -26.62 -6.00
CA GLY A 473 5.27 -26.12 -5.92
C GLY A 473 4.32 -26.92 -5.02
N GLU A 474 4.75 -28.08 -4.51
CA GLU A 474 3.98 -28.88 -3.55
C GLU A 474 3.86 -28.15 -2.21
N GLU A 475 2.69 -28.24 -1.60
CA GLU A 475 2.42 -27.59 -0.31
C GLU A 475 3.13 -28.34 0.82
N LEU A 476 3.79 -27.60 1.70
CA LEU A 476 4.61 -28.12 2.79
C LEU A 476 3.98 -27.83 4.14
N ALA A 477 3.55 -26.58 4.35
CA ALA A 477 3.01 -26.11 5.63
C ALA A 477 2.02 -24.95 5.38
N VAL A 478 1.07 -24.75 6.30
CA VAL A 478 0.18 -23.58 6.31
C VAL A 478 0.42 -22.80 7.58
N LEU A 479 0.72 -21.50 7.44
CA LEU A 479 0.86 -20.56 8.55
C LEU A 479 -0.34 -19.62 8.60
N GLU A 480 -0.84 -19.34 9.80
CA GLU A 480 -1.83 -18.28 10.03
C GLU A 480 -1.17 -17.13 10.78
N ALA A 481 -1.28 -15.92 10.24
CA ALA A 481 -1.05 -14.70 11.02
C ALA A 481 -2.06 -13.64 10.62
N MET A 482 -2.48 -12.82 11.58
CA MET A 482 -3.38 -11.68 11.36
C MET A 482 -4.68 -12.11 10.67
N LYS A 483 -5.18 -13.30 11.04
CA LYS A 483 -6.38 -13.98 10.49
C LYS A 483 -6.29 -14.32 8.99
N MET A 484 -5.07 -14.41 8.45
CA MET A 484 -4.81 -14.83 7.08
C MET A 484 -3.94 -16.09 7.06
N GLU A 485 -4.39 -17.10 6.30
CA GLU A 485 -3.64 -18.32 6.03
C GLU A 485 -2.69 -18.14 4.83
N ASN A 486 -1.44 -18.58 4.98
CA ASN A 486 -0.39 -18.56 3.97
C ASN A 486 0.18 -19.97 3.79
N SER A 487 0.03 -20.51 2.58
CA SER A 487 0.56 -21.81 2.18
C SER A 487 2.03 -21.69 1.75
N LEU A 488 2.91 -22.39 2.45
CA LEU A 488 4.32 -22.54 2.12
C LEU A 488 4.51 -23.71 1.16
N ARG A 489 5.27 -23.50 0.10
CA ARG A 489 5.47 -24.48 -0.98
C ARG A 489 6.95 -24.77 -1.21
N ALA A 490 7.24 -25.97 -1.68
CA ALA A 490 8.60 -26.37 -2.02
C ALA A 490 9.14 -25.56 -3.21
N GLU A 491 10.31 -24.94 -3.07
CA GLU A 491 10.95 -24.22 -4.18
C GLU A 491 11.55 -25.15 -5.24
N ARG A 492 11.89 -26.38 -4.83
CA ARG A 492 12.56 -27.39 -5.66
C ARG A 492 12.10 -28.78 -5.26
N ASN A 493 12.41 -29.76 -6.11
CA ASN A 493 12.25 -31.16 -5.73
C ASN A 493 13.26 -31.51 -4.64
N GLY A 494 12.85 -32.29 -3.64
CA GLY A 494 13.72 -32.70 -2.54
C GLY A 494 13.08 -33.76 -1.65
N VAL A 495 13.83 -34.21 -0.65
CA VAL A 495 13.34 -35.10 0.41
C VAL A 495 13.37 -34.33 1.72
N VAL A 496 12.29 -34.39 2.49
CA VAL A 496 12.22 -33.75 3.81
C VAL A 496 13.11 -34.55 4.78
N ALA A 497 14.19 -33.93 5.25
CA ALA A 497 15.14 -34.54 6.17
C ALA A 497 14.65 -34.51 7.63
N ALA A 498 14.10 -33.37 8.06
CA ALA A 498 13.61 -33.16 9.42
C ALA A 498 12.49 -32.12 9.47
N VAL A 499 11.57 -32.26 10.43
CA VAL A 499 10.53 -31.26 10.73
C VAL A 499 10.63 -30.86 12.20
N HIS A 500 10.81 -29.56 12.47
CA HIS A 500 11.19 -29.08 13.80
C HIS A 500 10.03 -28.56 14.66
N PHE A 501 8.83 -28.41 14.08
CA PHE A 501 7.67 -27.84 14.77
C PHE A 501 6.40 -28.66 14.53
N GLU A 502 5.51 -28.71 15.52
CA GLU A 502 4.20 -29.35 15.41
C GLU A 502 3.10 -28.32 15.10
N PRO A 503 1.99 -28.72 14.45
CA PRO A 503 0.84 -27.85 14.27
C PRO A 503 0.34 -27.29 15.62
N GLY A 504 0.07 -26.00 15.66
CA GLY A 504 -0.25 -25.23 16.88
C GLY A 504 0.95 -24.48 17.47
N ALA A 505 2.17 -24.68 16.96
CA ALA A 505 3.34 -23.91 17.38
C ALA A 505 3.31 -22.47 16.87
N SER A 506 3.78 -21.53 17.69
CA SER A 506 4.04 -20.14 17.27
C SER A 506 5.47 -20.04 16.75
N LEU A 507 5.63 -19.47 15.56
CA LEU A 507 6.91 -19.33 14.86
C LEU A 507 7.29 -17.84 14.74
N GLU A 508 8.59 -17.57 14.73
CA GLU A 508 9.18 -16.28 14.40
C GLU A 508 9.77 -16.27 12.97
N VAL A 509 10.11 -15.09 12.43
CA VAL A 509 10.81 -15.01 11.13
C VAL A 509 12.16 -15.71 11.25
N GLY A 510 12.44 -16.62 10.32
CA GLY A 510 13.73 -17.31 10.23
C GLY A 510 13.82 -18.61 11.03
N ASP A 511 12.78 -18.97 11.81
CA ASP A 511 12.71 -20.29 12.44
C ASP A 511 12.75 -21.39 11.37
N THR A 512 13.57 -22.40 11.57
CA THR A 512 13.67 -23.52 10.62
C THR A 512 12.50 -24.46 10.82
N ILE A 513 11.50 -24.42 9.93
CA ILE A 513 10.31 -25.29 9.99
C ILE A 513 10.70 -26.73 9.63
N MET A 514 11.43 -26.88 8.53
CA MET A 514 11.90 -28.17 8.05
C MET A 514 13.21 -28.05 7.29
N GLU A 515 13.90 -29.18 7.14
CA GLU A 515 15.16 -29.31 6.42
C GLU A 515 14.99 -30.25 5.22
N PHE A 516 15.80 -30.02 4.18
CA PHE A 516 15.90 -30.86 2.99
C PHE A 516 17.33 -31.41 2.83
N GLU A 517 17.44 -32.59 2.23
CA GLU A 517 18.74 -33.28 2.00
C GLU A 517 19.73 -32.54 1.08
#